data_AF-A0A952D5A8-F1
#
_entry.id   AF-A0A952D5A8-F1
#
_cell.length_a   1.000
_cell.length_b   1.000
_cell.length_c   1.000
_cell.angle_alpha   90.00
_cell.angle_beta   90.00
_cell.angle_gamma   90.00
#
_symmetry.space_group_name_H-M   'P 1'
#
loop_
_entity.id
_entity.type
_entity.pdbx_description
1 polymer ?
#
loop_
_entity_poly.entity_id
_entity_poly.type
_entity_poly.pdbx_seq_one_letter_code
_entity_poly.pdbx_strand_id
1 'polypeptide(L)'
;IATVQYLADRLIERGIAIVRPPGGHAVYLDAKDFYPHIPPLEYPAQVLVNELYVAGGVRGVEIGSVMFGRCVDGVEQPAQQELVRLALPRRVYTQAHVIYVAQVLEELHDNRGSARGLRIVKQPPFLRHFTAELEPLD
;
A
#
# COMPACT_ATOMS: atom_id res chain seq x y z
N ILE A 1 -15.79 13.18 3.43
CA ILE A 1 -15.24 14.01 2.32
C ILE A 1 -14.09 14.85 2.84
N ALA A 2 -14.30 15.80 3.77
CA ALA A 2 -13.21 16.63 4.33
C ALA A 2 -12.00 15.83 4.85
N THR A 3 -12.23 14.72 5.56
CA THR A 3 -11.13 13.89 6.10
C THR A 3 -10.28 13.21 5.03
N VAL A 4 -10.90 12.71 3.96
CA VAL A 4 -10.19 12.04 2.86
C VAL A 4 -9.38 13.06 2.07
N GLN A 5 -9.99 14.22 1.80
CA GLN A 5 -9.33 15.33 1.13
C GLN A 5 -8.12 15.82 1.95
N TYR A 6 -8.29 16.01 3.26
CA TYR A 6 -7.20 16.44 4.14
C TYR A 6 -6.00 15.49 4.09
N LEU A 7 -6.23 14.18 4.20
CA LEU A 7 -5.16 13.20 4.09
C LEU A 7 -4.48 13.26 2.72
N ALA A 8 -5.27 13.33 1.64
CA ALA A 8 -4.75 13.41 0.29
C ALA A 8 -3.87 14.65 0.08
N ASP A 9 -4.35 15.83 0.48
CA ASP A 9 -3.61 17.09 0.35
C ASP A 9 -2.29 17.02 1.12
N ARG A 10 -2.33 16.51 2.35
CA ARG A 10 -1.15 16.38 3.18
C ARG A 10 -0.09 15.47 2.56
N LEU A 11 -0.50 14.33 2.00
CA LEU A 11 0.42 13.40 1.34
C LEU A 11 1.01 14.01 0.07
N ILE A 12 0.20 14.73 -0.72
CA ILE A 12 0.64 15.43 -1.93
C ILE A 12 1.69 16.50 -1.60
N GLU A 13 1.47 17.30 -0.56
CA GLU A 13 2.42 18.32 -0.08
C GLU A 13 3.78 17.72 0.32
N ARG A 14 3.79 16.45 0.71
CA ARG A 14 4.98 15.70 1.12
C ARG A 14 5.61 14.87 0.00
N GLY A 15 5.09 14.99 -1.23
CA GLY A 15 5.62 14.27 -2.38
C GLY A 15 5.22 12.79 -2.43
N ILE A 16 4.30 12.35 -1.57
CA ILE A 16 3.81 10.96 -1.57
C ILE A 16 2.74 10.83 -2.67
N ALA A 17 3.02 10.02 -3.67
CA ALA A 17 2.10 9.80 -4.78
C ALA A 17 0.84 9.05 -4.36
N ILE A 18 -0.29 9.53 -4.86
CA ILE A 18 -1.62 8.95 -4.68
C ILE A 18 -2.39 8.98 -6.00
N VAL A 19 -3.42 8.16 -6.13
CA VAL A 19 -4.41 8.29 -7.21
C VAL A 19 -5.16 9.62 -7.06
N ARG A 20 -5.24 10.37 -8.16
CA ARG A 20 -5.88 11.70 -8.21
C ARG A 20 -7.05 11.74 -9.21
N PRO A 21 -8.11 12.53 -8.91
CA PRO A 21 -8.38 13.18 -7.64
C PRO A 21 -8.72 12.15 -6.54
N PRO A 22 -8.57 12.50 -5.24
CA PRO A 22 -8.91 11.57 -4.16
C PRO A 22 -10.41 11.22 -4.19
N GLY A 23 -10.73 9.97 -3.85
CA GLY A 23 -12.11 9.50 -3.80
C GLY A 23 -12.88 9.98 -2.57
N GLY A 24 -14.18 9.69 -2.49
CA GLY A 24 -15.01 10.07 -1.34
C GLY A 24 -14.85 9.19 -0.09
N HIS A 25 -14.19 8.03 -0.20
CA HIS A 25 -14.19 6.97 0.82
C HIS A 25 -12.79 6.43 1.18
N ALA A 26 -11.77 6.72 0.38
CA ALA A 26 -10.43 6.19 0.54
C ALA A 26 -9.39 7.06 -0.16
N VAL A 27 -8.15 6.97 0.32
CA VAL A 27 -6.94 7.39 -0.41
C VAL A 27 -6.26 6.12 -0.94
N TYR A 28 -5.76 6.17 -2.17
CA TYR A 28 -5.00 5.08 -2.79
C TYR A 28 -3.57 5.57 -3.01
N LEU A 29 -2.63 5.02 -2.24
CA LEU A 29 -1.20 5.32 -2.36
C LEU A 29 -0.64 4.58 -3.58
N ASP A 30 0.24 5.22 -4.35
CA ASP A 30 0.99 4.55 -5.42
C ASP A 30 2.28 3.97 -4.84
N ALA A 31 2.28 2.66 -4.59
CA ALA A 31 3.41 1.98 -3.97
C ALA A 31 4.60 1.81 -4.92
N LYS A 32 4.38 1.88 -6.25
CA LYS A 32 5.47 1.82 -7.23
C LYS A 32 6.27 3.12 -7.23
N ASP A 33 5.60 4.25 -7.11
CA ASP A 33 6.27 5.54 -6.91
C ASP A 33 6.87 5.64 -5.50
N PHE A 34 6.20 5.07 -4.50
CA PHE A 34 6.73 4.99 -3.14
C PHE A 34 8.05 4.19 -3.08
N TYR A 35 8.13 3.02 -3.71
CA TYR A 35 9.35 2.20 -3.76
C TYR A 35 9.81 1.98 -5.19
N PRO A 36 10.47 2.96 -5.83
CA PRO A 36 10.89 2.84 -7.22
C PRO A 36 11.96 1.75 -7.45
N HIS A 37 12.63 1.30 -6.38
CA HIS A 37 13.64 0.25 -6.40
C HIS A 37 13.09 -1.17 -6.22
N ILE A 38 11.80 -1.34 -5.86
CA ILE A 38 11.18 -2.65 -5.66
C ILE A 38 10.34 -3.01 -6.90
N PRO A 39 10.73 -4.03 -7.68
CA PRO A 39 9.96 -4.50 -8.83
C PRO A 39 8.54 -4.95 -8.44
N PRO A 40 7.52 -4.84 -9.33
CA PRO A 40 6.14 -5.22 -9.00
C PRO A 40 5.94 -6.68 -8.54
N LEU A 41 6.75 -7.62 -9.07
CA LEU A 41 6.70 -9.03 -8.67
C LEU A 41 7.41 -9.31 -7.32
N GLU A 42 7.99 -8.28 -6.71
CA GLU A 42 8.43 -8.28 -5.32
C GLU A 42 7.44 -7.53 -4.40
N TYR A 43 6.24 -7.26 -4.92
CA TYR A 43 5.04 -6.82 -4.18
C TYR A 43 5.20 -5.54 -3.36
N PRO A 44 5.60 -4.41 -3.96
CA PRO A 44 5.83 -3.14 -3.25
C PRO A 44 4.59 -2.63 -2.50
N ALA A 45 3.38 -2.87 -3.02
CA ALA A 45 2.16 -2.49 -2.30
C ALA A 45 1.94 -3.33 -1.04
N GLN A 46 2.31 -4.61 -1.07
CA GLN A 46 2.24 -5.48 0.12
C GLN A 46 3.34 -5.11 1.13
N VAL A 47 4.52 -4.69 0.68
CA VAL A 47 5.58 -4.11 1.52
C VAL A 47 5.02 -2.90 2.29
N LEU A 48 4.41 -1.93 1.60
CA LEU A 48 3.86 -0.74 2.23
C LEU A 48 2.77 -1.06 3.26
N VAL A 49 1.89 -2.03 2.98
CA VAL A 49 0.87 -2.48 3.94
C VAL A 49 1.51 -3.05 5.21
N ASN A 50 2.58 -3.83 5.07
CA ASN A 50 3.29 -4.41 6.20
C ASN A 50 4.03 -3.34 7.01
N GLU A 51 4.75 -2.41 6.36
CA GLU A 51 5.46 -1.33 7.04
C GLU A 51 4.52 -0.39 7.79
N LEU A 52 3.38 -0.03 7.19
CA LEU A 52 2.32 0.75 7.86
C LEU A 52 1.82 0.09 9.14
N TYR A 53 1.66 -1.23 9.11
CA TYR A 53 1.21 -1.99 10.26
C TYR A 53 2.29 -2.07 11.35
N VAL A 54 3.54 -2.34 10.96
CA VAL A 54 4.66 -2.48 11.90
C VAL A 54 5.02 -1.14 12.55
N ALA A 55 5.11 -0.06 11.76
CA ALA A 55 5.52 1.26 12.26
C ALA A 55 4.37 2.00 12.97
N GLY A 56 3.15 1.91 12.44
CA GLY A 56 2.03 2.74 12.91
C GLY A 56 0.82 1.97 13.45
N GLY A 57 0.82 0.64 13.41
CA GLY A 57 -0.40 -0.13 13.70
C GLY A 57 -1.54 0.16 12.72
N VAL A 58 -1.25 0.72 11.54
CA VAL A 58 -2.24 1.13 10.54
C VAL A 58 -2.38 0.02 9.51
N ARG A 59 -3.60 -0.51 9.35
CA ARG A 59 -3.89 -1.54 8.35
C ARG A 59 -4.48 -0.93 7.07
N GLY A 60 -3.69 -0.94 6.00
CA GLY A 60 -4.16 -0.74 4.62
C GLY A 60 -4.60 -2.04 3.97
N VAL A 61 -5.02 -1.94 2.71
CA VAL A 61 -5.29 -3.11 1.86
C VAL A 61 -4.51 -2.96 0.56
N GLU A 62 -3.73 -3.96 0.21
CA GLU A 62 -3.05 -4.05 -1.08
C GLU A 62 -4.09 -4.22 -2.20
N ILE A 63 -3.88 -3.49 -3.29
CA ILE A 63 -4.62 -3.58 -4.54
C ILE A 63 -3.57 -3.52 -5.66
N GLY A 64 -2.82 -4.61 -5.77
CA GLY A 64 -1.67 -4.72 -6.67
C GLY A 64 -1.44 -6.14 -7.16
N SER A 65 -0.18 -6.51 -7.38
CA SER A 65 0.18 -7.81 -7.95
C SER A 65 -0.20 -9.00 -7.07
N VAL A 66 -0.30 -8.88 -5.74
CA VAL A 66 -0.77 -9.99 -4.90
C VAL A 66 -2.25 -10.27 -5.19
N MET A 67 -3.08 -9.23 -5.26
CA MET A 67 -4.53 -9.36 -5.52
C MET A 67 -4.87 -9.64 -6.98
N PHE A 68 -4.20 -8.99 -7.93
CA PHE A 68 -4.59 -8.95 -9.35
C PHE A 68 -3.51 -9.45 -10.33
N GLY A 69 -2.36 -9.90 -9.83
CA GLY A 69 -1.38 -10.59 -10.65
C GLY A 69 -1.99 -11.80 -11.35
N ARG A 70 -1.55 -12.06 -12.58
CA ARG A 70 -2.11 -13.13 -13.43
C ARG A 70 -1.03 -14.14 -13.76
N CYS A 71 -1.39 -15.41 -13.85
CA CYS A 71 -0.51 -16.43 -14.40
C CYS A 71 -0.85 -16.61 -15.89
N VAL A 72 0.11 -16.31 -16.77
CA VAL A 72 0.00 -16.53 -18.22
C VAL A 72 1.11 -17.50 -18.61
N ASP A 73 0.75 -18.65 -19.15
CA ASP A 73 1.69 -19.71 -19.56
C ASP A 73 2.66 -20.15 -18.44
N GLY A 74 2.19 -20.17 -17.20
CA GLY A 74 3.00 -20.57 -16.03
C GLY A 74 3.90 -19.45 -15.47
N VAL A 75 3.86 -18.25 -16.06
CA VAL A 75 4.64 -17.09 -15.60
C VAL A 75 3.71 -16.07 -14.95
N GLU A 76 4.08 -15.61 -13.76
CA GLU A 76 3.35 -14.54 -13.08
C GLU A 76 3.62 -13.19 -13.76
N GLN A 77 2.53 -12.50 -14.09
CA GLN A 77 2.52 -11.16 -14.64
C GLN A 77 1.99 -10.20 -13.56
N PRO A 78 2.65 -9.06 -13.36
CA PRO A 78 2.23 -8.11 -12.34
C PRO A 78 0.90 -7.44 -12.70
N ALA A 79 0.24 -6.87 -11.70
CA ALA A 79 -0.90 -5.99 -11.92
C ALA A 79 -0.46 -4.71 -12.65
N GLN A 80 -1.42 -4.03 -13.30
CA GLN A 80 -1.15 -2.77 -13.98
C GLN A 80 -0.76 -1.65 -12.99
N GLN A 81 -1.24 -1.72 -11.75
CA GLN A 81 -1.02 -0.73 -10.70
C GLN A 81 -0.63 -1.44 -9.40
N GLU A 82 0.21 -0.79 -8.60
CA GLU A 82 0.60 -1.24 -7.26
C GLU A 82 0.05 -0.24 -6.25
N LEU A 83 -1.17 -0.48 -5.76
CA LEU A 83 -1.87 0.48 -4.91
C LEU A 83 -2.03 -0.03 -3.48
N VAL A 84 -2.01 0.90 -2.52
CA VAL A 84 -2.48 0.64 -1.15
C VAL A 84 -3.69 1.50 -0.85
N ARG A 85 -4.81 0.85 -0.57
CA ARG A 85 -6.06 1.52 -0.19
C ARG A 85 -6.12 1.76 1.31
N LEU A 86 -6.14 3.03 1.69
CA LEU A 86 -6.51 3.50 3.01
C LEU A 86 -8.00 3.89 3.00
N ALA A 87 -8.86 2.94 3.39
CA ALA A 87 -10.29 3.20 3.53
C ALA A 87 -10.58 3.92 4.86
N LEU A 88 -11.42 4.95 4.84
CA LEU A 88 -11.81 5.71 6.04
C LEU A 88 -13.26 5.36 6.42
N PRO A 89 -13.46 4.51 7.45
CA PRO A 89 -14.78 4.25 8.01
C PRO A 89 -15.47 5.54 8.50
N ARG A 90 -16.77 5.66 8.19
CA ARG A 90 -17.53 6.87 8.48
C ARG A 90 -17.71 7.05 9.98
N ARG A 91 -17.35 8.23 10.50
CA ARG A 91 -17.56 8.64 11.91
C ARG A 91 -16.85 7.76 12.95
N VAL A 92 -15.80 7.02 12.56
CA VAL A 92 -15.03 6.16 13.48
C VAL A 92 -13.76 6.86 13.95
N TYR A 93 -13.01 7.47 13.02
CA TYR A 93 -11.72 8.09 13.31
C TYR A 93 -11.84 9.62 13.41
N THR A 94 -10.99 10.21 14.25
CA THR A 94 -10.88 11.65 14.48
C THR A 94 -9.82 12.25 13.55
N GLN A 95 -9.72 13.57 13.55
CA GLN A 95 -8.65 14.29 12.85
C GLN A 95 -7.25 13.86 13.34
N ALA A 96 -7.09 13.59 14.64
CA ALA A 96 -5.81 13.16 15.21
C ALA A 96 -5.35 11.81 14.65
N HIS A 97 -6.25 10.84 14.46
CA HIS A 97 -5.91 9.56 13.81
C HIS A 97 -5.44 9.76 12.37
N VAL A 98 -6.03 10.71 11.64
CA VAL A 98 -5.69 10.97 10.23
C VAL A 98 -4.34 11.68 10.13
N ILE A 99 -4.06 12.62 11.02
CA ILE A 99 -2.74 13.25 11.14
C ILE A 99 -1.69 12.20 11.48
N TYR A 100 -1.98 11.31 12.43
CA TYR A 100 -1.07 10.23 12.80
C TYR A 100 -0.75 9.31 11.61
N VAL A 101 -1.76 8.88 10.84
CA VAL A 101 -1.55 8.08 9.62
C VAL A 101 -0.66 8.83 8.61
N ALA A 102 -0.86 10.14 8.43
CA ALA A 102 -0.02 10.95 7.55
C ALA A 102 1.43 11.01 8.05
N GLN A 103 1.65 11.18 9.35
CA GLN A 103 2.99 11.21 9.98
C GLN A 103 3.72 9.88 9.80
N VAL A 104 3.06 8.75 10.03
CA VAL A 104 3.64 7.41 9.79
C VAL A 104 4.06 7.27 8.33
N LEU A 105 3.21 7.71 7.38
CA LEU A 105 3.55 7.68 5.96
C LEU A 105 4.72 8.59 5.60
N GLU A 106 4.79 9.80 6.18
CA GLU A 106 5.93 10.71 6.03
C GLU A 106 7.23 10.03 6.50
N GLU A 107 7.23 9.43 7.69
CA GLU A 107 8.40 8.73 8.24
C GLU A 107 8.83 7.52 7.40
N LEU A 108 7.87 6.70 6.94
CA LEU A 108 8.17 5.58 6.04
C LEU A 108 8.72 6.08 4.71
N HIS A 109 8.17 7.17 4.16
CA HIS A 109 8.65 7.74 2.92
C HIS A 109 10.08 8.25 3.05
N ASP A 110 10.44 8.90 4.15
CA ASP A 110 11.81 9.36 4.37
C ASP A 110 12.82 8.20 4.47
N ASN A 111 12.39 7.03 4.96
CA ASN A 111 13.25 5.85 5.18
C ASN A 111 13.09 4.73 4.13
N ARG A 112 12.29 4.96 3.08
CA ARG A 112 11.85 3.96 2.10
C ARG A 112 12.98 3.24 1.36
N GLY A 113 14.16 3.84 1.25
CA GLY A 113 15.30 3.26 0.52
C GLY A 113 15.87 1.98 1.15
N SER A 114 15.53 1.70 2.41
CA SER A 114 15.92 0.47 3.10
C SER A 114 14.90 -0.66 2.97
N ALA A 115 13.71 -0.37 2.45
CA ALA A 115 12.64 -1.35 2.29
C ALA A 115 13.04 -2.43 1.28
N ARG A 116 12.65 -3.67 1.58
CA ARG A 116 12.92 -4.85 0.76
C ARG A 116 11.63 -5.41 0.22
N GLY A 117 11.70 -5.97 -0.99
CA GLY A 117 10.60 -6.71 -1.59
C GLY A 117 10.22 -7.95 -0.79
N LEU A 118 9.10 -8.56 -1.16
CA LEU A 118 8.58 -9.79 -0.58
C LEU A 118 8.55 -10.90 -1.62
N ARG A 119 8.55 -12.15 -1.15
CA ARG A 119 8.15 -13.31 -1.95
C ARG A 119 7.06 -14.12 -1.28
N ILE A 120 6.16 -14.68 -2.07
CA ILE A 120 5.14 -15.62 -1.59
C ILE A 120 5.81 -16.96 -1.27
N VAL A 121 5.62 -17.45 -0.05
CA VAL A 121 6.10 -18.79 0.38
C VAL A 121 4.99 -19.84 0.35
N LYS A 122 3.73 -19.39 0.45
CA LYS A 122 2.55 -20.26 0.42
C LYS A 122 1.37 -19.45 -0.08
N GLN A 123 0.58 -20.02 -0.99
CA GLN A 123 -0.63 -19.40 -1.50
C GLN A 123 -1.73 -20.44 -1.78
N PRO A 124 -3.01 -20.08 -1.59
CA PRO A 124 -4.13 -20.89 -2.06
C PRO A 124 -4.25 -20.83 -3.59
N PRO A 125 -4.98 -21.78 -4.22
CA PRO A 125 -5.20 -21.79 -5.67
C PRO A 125 -6.05 -20.61 -6.17
N PHE A 126 -6.85 -20.00 -5.28
CA PHE A 126 -7.74 -18.87 -5.61
C PHE A 126 -7.70 -17.82 -4.50
N LEU A 127 -7.92 -16.56 -4.87
CA LEU A 127 -8.03 -15.44 -3.94
C LEU A 127 -6.85 -15.33 -2.96
N ARG A 128 -5.63 -15.51 -3.48
CA ARG A 128 -4.40 -15.58 -2.65
C ARG A 128 -4.18 -14.39 -1.73
N HIS A 129 -4.66 -13.20 -2.08
CA HIS A 129 -4.55 -12.00 -1.25
C HIS A 129 -5.22 -12.12 0.13
N PHE A 130 -6.06 -13.12 0.38
CA PHE A 130 -6.62 -13.34 1.73
C PHE A 130 -5.73 -14.16 2.66
N THR A 131 -4.99 -15.14 2.14
CA THR A 131 -4.33 -16.16 2.98
C THR A 131 -2.93 -16.56 2.51
N ALA A 132 -2.35 -15.84 1.53
CA ALA A 132 -0.96 -16.02 1.18
C ALA A 132 -0.06 -15.66 2.38
N GLU A 133 1.00 -16.45 2.55
CA GLU A 133 2.09 -16.17 3.47
C GLU A 133 3.28 -15.68 2.64
N LEU A 134 3.92 -14.61 3.10
CA LEU A 134 5.04 -13.96 2.43
C LEU A 134 6.22 -13.80 3.37
N GLU A 135 7.43 -13.71 2.83
CA GLU A 135 8.62 -13.36 3.59
C GLU A 135 9.48 -12.31 2.84
N PRO A 136 10.29 -11.51 3.56
CA PRO A 136 11.22 -10.56 2.95
C PRO A 136 12.24 -11.23 2.04
N LEU A 137 12.63 -10.51 0.99
CA LEU A 137 13.80 -10.84 0.18
C LEU A 137 15.10 -10.44 0.90
N ASP A 138 16.18 -11.13 0.57
CA ASP A 138 17.51 -10.94 1.15
C ASP A 138 18.24 -9.68 0.64
#